data_AF-A0AA35S697-F1
#
_entry.id   AF-A0AA35S697-F1
#
_cell.length_a   1.000
_cell.length_b   1.000
_cell.length_c   1.000
_cell.angle_alpha   90.00
_cell.angle_beta   90.00
_cell.angle_gamma   90.00
#
_symmetry.space_group_name_H-M   'P 1'
#
loop_
_entity.id
_entity.type
_entity.pdbx_description
1 polymer ?
#
loop_
_entity_poly.entity_id
_entity_poly.type
_entity_poly.pdbx_seq_one_letter_code
_entity_poly.pdbx_strand_id
1 'polypeptide(L)'
;MFDRGGVQKRHMCQWLRSSYIEIIMWRPGSRRGGKTTMLQPFHQQHVEKWMKHAKEQQVVGLLMDVWGGKTAHAQFSCLKKLVVSVSQLAGSGSLSGPFLLVLVEMHAVCLSRHPLQRAIASLLQGLPDPYGGTVVDHIHSTIDAALAGGWLASDTHCLQYLEALGENFPLGELALWKQLPLVVKYCVSVIEVCYSHNGLTDPLFTTALKTIMTILHKTQSLVCGLLSGEFSFQFPSSTTEAVVSWAPEQRSWSAELRVQWFGGLLARTSNLCEALLKTGVGVPHDLCLTAAMVLVVIILRTRTSSEDRSAVVTDITSDWLRTTGSPLKDFSQLAVCHALLAKLPLSALFGDAGGKPCLLKLFPKICHLFDGFTETSDRYIAARTLALWTTMAKQCASDICEGNNIYEALLPSGPSINLVLKKVWTLWEDPVDGIRHQCKLMFENVIGICQRLQKTESLSPSPFLLSLVDSLLALSSPTRGKYQLLSTLSHTHPCHHSPPHCPNPPY
;
A
#
# COMPACT_ATOMS: atom_id res chain seq x y z
N MET A 1 -38.08 40.53 5.74
CA MET A 1 -38.13 39.64 6.92
C MET A 1 -37.22 38.44 6.63
N PHE A 2 -35.92 38.61 6.46
CA PHE A 2 -34.90 38.86 7.48
C PHE A 2 -35.02 37.96 8.73
N ASP A 3 -34.00 37.10 8.84
CA ASP A 3 -33.39 36.58 10.06
C ASP A 3 -33.94 35.30 10.73
N ARG A 4 -33.91 34.17 10.01
CA ARG A 4 -33.92 32.82 10.63
C ARG A 4 -32.56 32.07 10.54
N GLY A 5 -31.57 32.63 9.83
CA GLY A 5 -30.23 32.05 9.72
C GLY A 5 -29.29 32.40 10.89
N GLY A 6 -29.57 33.47 11.64
CA GLY A 6 -28.75 33.91 12.77
C GLY A 6 -28.91 33.05 14.04
N VAL A 7 -30.10 32.50 14.28
CA VAL A 7 -30.41 31.77 15.53
C VAL A 7 -29.80 30.37 15.53
N GLN A 8 -29.80 29.66 14.39
CA GLN A 8 -29.21 28.32 14.30
C GLN A 8 -27.66 28.35 14.34
N LYS A 9 -27.04 29.39 13.76
CA LYS A 9 -25.59 29.64 13.92
C LYS A 9 -25.22 30.05 15.35
N ARG A 10 -26.06 30.86 16.04
CA ARG A 10 -25.82 31.23 17.45
C ARG A 10 -25.96 30.04 18.40
N HIS A 11 -26.93 29.15 18.20
CA HIS A 11 -27.06 27.94 19.02
C HIS A 11 -25.89 26.95 18.81
N MET A 12 -25.37 26.83 17.58
CA MET A 12 -24.18 25.99 17.32
C MET A 12 -22.90 26.60 17.92
N CYS A 13 -22.73 27.93 17.87
CA CYS A 13 -21.63 28.63 18.53
C CYS A 13 -21.74 28.67 20.06
N GLN A 14 -22.95 28.59 20.63
CA GLN A 14 -23.18 28.61 22.08
C GLN A 14 -23.07 27.20 22.69
N TRP A 15 -23.39 26.14 21.94
CA TRP A 15 -23.06 24.76 22.31
C TRP A 15 -21.53 24.51 22.26
N LEU A 16 -20.83 25.06 21.26
CA LEU A 16 -19.36 25.01 21.16
C LEU A 16 -18.61 25.74 22.29
N ARG A 17 -19.26 26.66 23.03
CA ARG A 17 -18.62 27.41 24.13
C ARG A 17 -18.81 26.77 25.51
N SER A 18 -19.73 25.83 25.67
CA SER A 18 -20.11 25.32 27.01
C SER A 18 -19.50 23.96 27.36
N SER A 19 -18.81 23.29 26.42
CA SER A 19 -18.07 22.04 26.68
C SER A 19 -16.57 22.33 26.64
N TYR A 20 -16.02 22.59 27.82
CA TYR A 20 -14.61 22.92 28.06
C TYR A 20 -13.70 21.70 27.81
N ILE A 21 -13.20 21.55 26.58
CA ILE A 21 -11.89 20.97 26.26
C ILE A 21 -11.33 21.82 25.12
N GLU A 22 -10.35 22.68 25.41
CA GLU A 22 -9.67 23.50 24.41
C GLU A 22 -8.91 22.60 23.42
N ILE A 23 -9.48 22.41 22.23
CA ILE A 23 -8.84 21.77 21.07
C ILE A 23 -8.62 22.89 20.03
N ILE A 24 -7.36 23.19 19.74
CA ILE A 24 -6.96 24.36 18.93
C ILE A 24 -6.78 23.96 17.46
N MET A 25 -7.51 24.66 16.58
CA MET A 25 -7.59 24.53 15.13
C MET A 25 -6.31 24.99 14.40
N TRP A 26 -6.01 24.40 13.23
CA TRP A 26 -5.03 24.93 12.28
C TRP A 26 -5.67 25.35 10.94
N ARG A 27 -5.29 26.52 10.42
CA ARG A 27 -5.55 27.00 9.04
C ARG A 27 -4.20 27.27 8.35
N PRO A 28 -3.91 26.70 7.16
CA PRO A 28 -2.77 27.14 6.36
C PRO A 28 -3.09 28.46 5.65
N GLY A 29 -2.29 29.49 5.94
CA GLY A 29 -2.31 30.76 5.22
C GLY A 29 -1.70 30.65 3.83
N SER A 30 -2.46 31.08 2.82
CA SER A 30 -1.98 31.37 1.47
C SER A 30 -0.94 32.50 1.48
N ARG A 31 0.23 32.28 0.87
CA ARG A 31 0.95 33.32 0.09
C ARG A 31 2.04 32.73 -0.82
N ARG A 32 2.06 33.27 -2.04
CA ARG A 32 2.93 32.97 -3.18
C ARG A 32 4.40 33.31 -2.88
N GLY A 33 5.32 32.57 -3.52
CA GLY A 33 6.72 33.00 -3.71
C GLY A 33 7.72 31.94 -3.24
N GLY A 34 8.50 31.40 -4.18
CA GLY A 34 9.40 30.27 -3.95
C GLY A 34 10.51 30.51 -2.94
N LYS A 35 10.70 29.51 -2.07
CA LYS A 35 11.96 28.83 -1.73
C LYS A 35 11.62 27.74 -0.72
N THR A 36 12.15 26.56 -0.97
CA THR A 36 12.09 25.35 -0.15
C THR A 36 12.50 25.64 1.30
N THR A 37 11.99 24.83 2.23
CA THR A 37 12.32 24.75 3.67
C THR A 37 11.76 25.82 4.61
N MET A 38 10.53 25.59 5.10
CA MET A 38 10.21 25.78 6.51
C MET A 38 9.67 24.46 7.07
N LEU A 39 10.52 23.74 7.81
CA LEU A 39 10.11 22.65 8.70
C LEU A 39 9.15 23.25 9.73
N GLN A 40 8.00 22.61 9.96
CA GLN A 40 6.98 23.09 10.89
C GLN A 40 7.63 23.42 12.25
N PRO A 41 7.61 24.69 12.71
CA PRO A 41 7.83 24.97 14.10
C PRO A 41 6.62 24.39 14.83
N PHE A 42 6.83 23.31 15.57
CA PHE A 42 5.83 22.81 16.50
C PHE A 42 5.35 24.00 17.35
N HIS A 43 4.04 24.08 17.62
CA HIS A 43 3.43 25.28 18.23
C HIS A 43 3.82 25.40 19.70
N GLN A 44 4.20 26.60 20.16
CA GLN A 44 4.67 26.87 21.54
C GLN A 44 3.73 26.35 22.66
N GLN A 45 2.41 26.32 22.43
CA GLN A 45 1.43 25.78 23.36
C GLN A 45 1.56 24.27 23.60
N HIS A 46 2.01 23.52 22.59
CA HIS A 46 2.29 22.09 22.73
C HIS A 46 3.54 21.87 23.59
N VAL A 47 4.58 22.72 23.45
CA VAL A 47 5.77 22.69 24.32
C VAL A 47 5.35 22.85 25.77
N GLU A 48 4.57 23.90 26.05
CA GLU A 48 4.18 24.25 27.42
C GLU A 48 3.29 23.18 28.06
N LYS A 49 2.41 22.56 27.27
CA LYS A 49 1.62 21.41 27.72
C LYS A 49 2.52 20.22 28.03
N TRP A 50 3.48 19.89 27.17
CA TRP A 50 4.38 18.74 27.35
C TRP A 50 5.39 18.93 28.49
N MET A 51 5.87 20.16 28.70
CA MET A 51 6.76 20.54 29.82
C MET A 51 6.09 20.37 31.18
N LYS A 52 4.76 20.45 31.27
CA LYS A 52 4.02 20.13 32.49
C LYS A 52 3.96 18.63 32.79
N HIS A 53 4.19 17.80 31.77
CA HIS A 53 4.03 16.34 31.84
C HIS A 53 5.36 15.60 32.00
N ALA A 54 6.45 16.11 31.41
CA ALA A 54 7.78 15.51 31.53
C ALA A 54 8.43 15.83 32.89
N LYS A 55 8.74 14.81 33.69
CA LYS A 55 9.41 14.95 35.00
C LYS A 55 10.92 14.71 34.91
N GLU A 56 11.40 14.19 33.79
CA GLU A 56 12.76 13.74 33.55
C GLU A 56 13.64 14.88 33.01
N GLN A 57 14.14 15.73 33.90
CA GLN A 57 14.94 16.92 33.55
C GLN A 57 16.14 16.61 32.62
N GLN A 58 16.72 15.41 32.72
CA GLN A 58 17.85 14.95 31.89
C GLN A 58 17.50 14.86 30.39
N VAL A 59 16.23 14.59 30.07
CA VAL A 59 15.77 14.28 28.71
C VAL A 59 15.00 15.43 28.10
N VAL A 60 14.37 16.26 28.96
CA VAL A 60 13.63 17.46 28.58
C VAL A 60 14.50 18.43 27.78
N GLY A 61 15.76 18.64 28.18
CA GLY A 61 16.70 19.49 27.43
C GLY A 61 16.96 18.98 26.01
N LEU A 62 17.15 17.67 25.85
CA LEU A 62 17.35 17.04 24.54
C LEU A 62 16.09 17.08 23.67
N LEU A 63 14.90 16.91 24.27
CA LEU A 63 13.63 17.11 23.57
C LEU A 63 13.50 18.55 23.05
N MET A 64 13.88 19.53 23.86
CA MET A 64 13.88 20.94 23.46
C MET A 64 14.89 21.22 22.34
N ASP A 65 16.03 20.55 22.33
CA ASP A 65 17.01 20.66 21.25
C ASP A 65 16.54 19.98 19.95
N VAL A 66 15.82 18.86 20.05
CA VAL A 66 15.13 18.24 18.89
C VAL A 66 14.06 19.18 18.34
N TRP A 67 13.36 19.92 19.20
CA TRP A 67 12.33 20.87 18.80
C TRP A 67 12.91 22.15 18.18
N GLY A 68 13.83 22.80 18.89
CA GLY A 68 14.42 24.10 18.54
C GLY A 68 15.42 24.04 17.39
N GLY A 69 15.74 22.83 16.91
CA GLY A 69 16.62 22.63 15.77
C GLY A 69 16.11 23.31 14.51
N LYS A 70 16.86 24.29 14.01
CA LYS A 70 16.52 25.05 12.79
C LYS A 70 16.64 24.23 11.49
N THR A 71 17.29 23.05 11.54
CA THR A 71 17.51 22.18 10.39
C THR A 71 17.19 20.72 10.73
N ALA A 72 16.69 19.95 9.76
CA ALA A 72 16.39 18.53 9.95
C ALA A 72 17.61 17.73 10.44
N HIS A 73 18.81 18.12 10.03
CA HIS A 73 20.06 17.47 10.45
C HIS A 73 20.36 17.72 11.93
N ALA A 74 20.11 18.95 12.43
CA ALA A 74 20.24 19.28 13.84
C ALA A 74 19.20 18.50 14.67
N GLN A 75 17.94 18.51 14.25
CA GLN A 75 16.86 17.77 14.93
C GLN A 75 17.16 16.26 15.00
N PHE A 76 17.68 15.67 13.92
CA PHE A 76 18.05 14.25 13.88
C PHE A 76 19.27 13.92 14.76
N SER A 77 20.27 14.81 14.82
CA SER A 77 21.43 14.65 15.70
C SER A 77 21.03 14.68 17.18
N CYS A 78 20.17 15.63 17.56
CA CYS A 78 19.60 15.69 18.91
C CYS A 78 18.73 14.46 19.21
N LEU A 79 18.00 13.94 18.22
CA LEU A 79 17.17 12.75 18.38
C LEU A 79 18.02 11.50 18.62
N LYS A 80 19.19 11.37 17.99
CA LYS A 80 20.13 10.27 18.31
C LYS A 80 20.60 10.32 19.76
N LYS A 81 20.90 11.52 20.28
CA LYS A 81 21.26 11.69 21.69
C LYS A 81 20.09 11.34 22.60
N LEU A 82 18.88 11.78 22.23
CA LEU A 82 17.64 11.45 22.92
C LEU A 82 17.43 9.94 23.00
N VAL A 83 17.61 9.21 21.89
CA VAL A 83 17.47 7.75 21.84
C VAL A 83 18.36 7.08 22.87
N VAL A 84 19.64 7.46 22.93
CA VAL A 84 20.59 6.89 23.90
C VAL A 84 20.15 7.15 25.34
N SER A 85 19.77 8.38 25.66
CA SER A 85 19.33 8.75 27.02
C SER A 85 18.02 8.07 27.42
N VAL A 86 17.08 7.95 26.49
CA VAL A 86 15.79 7.26 26.71
C VAL A 86 16.01 5.77 26.92
N SER A 87 16.88 5.12 26.13
CA SER A 87 17.22 3.70 26.34
C SER A 87 17.88 3.43 27.69
N GLN A 88 18.73 4.34 28.17
CA GLN A 88 19.34 4.23 29.52
C GLN A 88 18.29 4.33 30.63
N LEU A 89 17.36 5.28 30.51
CA LEU A 89 16.28 5.47 31.48
C LEU A 89 15.23 4.35 31.42
N ALA A 90 15.01 3.77 30.25
CA ALA A 90 14.16 2.60 30.08
C ALA A 90 14.76 1.39 30.81
N GLY A 91 16.07 1.17 30.67
CA GLY A 91 16.80 0.10 31.35
C GLY A 91 16.80 0.26 32.88
N SER A 92 16.69 1.49 33.39
CA SER A 92 16.59 1.78 34.83
C SER A 92 15.15 1.84 35.35
N GLY A 93 14.14 1.55 34.52
CA GLY A 93 12.72 1.58 34.90
C GLY A 93 12.16 2.98 35.18
N SER A 94 12.89 4.04 34.82
CA SER A 94 12.61 5.42 35.25
C SER A 94 11.77 6.23 34.24
N LEU A 95 11.39 5.66 33.10
CA LEU A 95 10.55 6.35 32.12
C LEU A 95 9.11 6.46 32.60
N SER A 96 8.58 7.69 32.62
CA SER A 96 7.19 7.94 32.99
C SER A 96 6.24 7.83 31.78
N GLY A 97 5.00 7.38 32.04
CA GLY A 97 3.93 7.37 31.03
C GLY A 97 3.70 8.73 30.34
N PRO A 98 3.68 9.87 31.07
CA PRO A 98 3.56 11.19 30.46
C PRO A 98 4.68 11.54 29.46
N PHE A 99 5.92 11.09 29.68
CA PHE A 99 7.00 11.27 28.72
C PHE A 99 6.76 10.44 27.44
N LEU A 100 6.26 9.22 27.58
CA LEU A 100 5.88 8.38 26.43
C LEU A 100 4.73 9.02 25.63
N LEU A 101 3.76 9.64 26.29
CA LEU A 101 2.70 10.41 25.63
C LEU A 101 3.28 11.55 24.78
N VAL A 102 4.27 12.29 25.31
CA VAL A 102 4.93 13.37 24.54
C VAL A 102 5.58 12.83 23.28
N LEU A 103 6.30 11.70 23.35
CA LEU A 103 6.90 11.06 22.18
C LEU A 103 5.83 10.62 21.15
N VAL A 104 4.71 10.08 21.62
CA VAL A 104 3.58 9.70 20.75
C VAL A 104 2.94 10.92 20.09
N GLU A 105 2.71 12.02 20.83
CA GLU A 105 2.16 13.25 20.26
C GLU A 105 3.15 13.90 19.27
N MET A 106 4.46 13.85 19.54
CA MET A 106 5.49 14.28 18.59
C MET A 106 5.46 13.45 17.31
N HIS A 107 5.32 12.13 17.42
CA HIS A 107 5.15 11.23 16.28
C HIS A 107 3.92 11.59 15.46
N ALA A 108 2.80 11.90 16.13
CA ALA A 108 1.56 12.28 15.50
C ALA A 108 1.64 13.59 14.73
N VAL A 109 2.28 14.61 15.30
CA VAL A 109 2.38 15.94 14.66
C VAL A 109 3.30 15.93 13.43
N CYS A 110 4.31 15.04 13.41
CA CYS A 110 5.22 14.94 12.27
C CYS A 110 4.50 14.55 10.97
N LEU A 111 4.89 15.16 9.86
CA LEU A 111 4.42 14.78 8.52
C LEU A 111 4.74 13.31 8.23
N SER A 112 3.82 12.64 7.51
CA SER A 112 4.03 11.25 7.13
C SER A 112 5.32 11.06 6.34
N ARG A 113 6.02 9.96 6.62
CA ARG A 113 7.29 9.57 5.97
C ARG A 113 8.47 10.53 6.23
N HIS A 114 8.32 11.49 7.14
CA HIS A 114 9.42 12.34 7.55
C HIS A 114 10.47 11.53 8.35
N PRO A 115 11.78 11.77 8.16
CA PRO A 115 12.83 11.04 8.89
C PRO A 115 12.70 11.11 10.42
N LEU A 116 12.22 12.23 10.96
CA LEU A 116 11.97 12.37 12.40
C LEU A 116 10.84 11.47 12.87
N GLN A 117 9.74 11.37 12.12
CA GLN A 117 8.63 10.47 12.47
C GLN A 117 9.12 9.02 12.54
N ARG A 118 9.89 8.58 11.54
CA ARG A 118 10.47 7.23 11.50
C ARG A 118 11.42 6.97 12.66
N ALA A 119 12.24 7.94 13.02
CA ALA A 119 13.17 7.80 14.13
C ALA A 119 12.46 7.80 15.49
N ILE A 120 11.36 8.56 15.66
CA ILE A 120 10.52 8.47 16.86
C ILE A 120 9.79 7.13 16.92
N ALA A 121 9.24 6.63 15.80
CA ALA A 121 8.63 5.31 15.75
C ALA A 121 9.64 4.20 16.12
N SER A 122 10.86 4.29 15.59
CA SER A 122 11.97 3.38 15.94
C SER A 122 12.38 3.48 17.40
N LEU A 123 12.36 4.68 17.99
CA LEU A 123 12.63 4.87 19.42
C LEU A 123 11.55 4.20 20.27
N LEU A 124 10.27 4.47 19.98
CA LEU A 124 9.12 3.90 20.69
C LEU A 124 9.10 2.37 20.60
N GLN A 125 9.44 1.82 19.43
CA GLN A 125 9.51 0.38 19.22
C GLN A 125 10.72 -0.27 19.89
N GLY A 126 11.83 0.46 20.07
CA GLY A 126 13.04 -0.03 20.72
C GLY A 126 12.99 -0.02 22.25
N LEU A 127 11.87 0.39 22.85
CA LEU A 127 11.70 0.37 24.30
C LEU A 127 11.46 -1.07 24.81
N PRO A 128 12.07 -1.47 25.94
CA PRO A 128 11.81 -2.76 26.56
C PRO A 128 10.39 -2.85 27.12
N ASP A 129 9.91 -4.06 27.36
CA ASP A 129 8.69 -4.27 28.12
C ASP A 129 8.84 -3.75 29.57
N PRO A 130 7.79 -3.16 30.16
CA PRO A 130 6.37 -3.17 29.76
C PRO A 130 5.90 -1.95 28.95
N TYR A 131 6.81 -1.09 28.46
CA TYR A 131 6.43 0.21 27.90
C TYR A 131 5.60 0.12 26.61
N GLY A 132 5.71 -0.97 25.84
CA GLY A 132 4.99 -1.15 24.58
C GLY A 132 3.47 -1.01 24.74
N GLY A 133 2.88 -1.58 25.80
CA GLY A 133 1.44 -1.47 26.06
C GLY A 133 1.00 -0.02 26.33
N THR A 134 1.76 0.69 27.16
CA THR A 134 1.52 2.11 27.45
C THR A 134 1.65 2.99 26.21
N VAL A 135 2.61 2.71 25.32
CA VAL A 135 2.75 3.42 24.04
C VAL A 135 1.52 3.20 23.16
N VAL A 136 1.06 1.96 23.02
CA VAL A 136 -0.15 1.62 22.26
C VAL A 136 -1.37 2.37 22.79
N ASP A 137 -1.54 2.42 24.12
CA ASP A 137 -2.69 3.10 24.72
C ASP A 137 -2.66 4.62 24.50
N HIS A 138 -1.48 5.23 24.54
CA HIS A 138 -1.33 6.64 24.17
C HIS A 138 -1.58 6.89 22.68
N ILE A 139 -1.13 6.00 21.78
CA ILE A 139 -1.45 6.11 20.34
C ILE A 139 -2.96 6.00 20.15
N HIS A 140 -3.61 5.05 20.81
CA HIS A 140 -5.06 4.88 20.81
C HIS A 140 -5.79 6.16 21.24
N SER A 141 -5.44 6.75 22.39
CA SER A 141 -6.01 8.03 22.84
C SER A 141 -5.77 9.18 21.85
N THR A 142 -4.62 9.17 21.16
CA THR A 142 -4.30 10.17 20.14
C THR A 142 -5.20 10.01 18.90
N ILE A 143 -5.47 8.78 18.47
CA ILE A 143 -6.41 8.51 17.37
C ILE A 143 -7.83 8.93 17.79
N ASP A 144 -8.29 8.56 19.00
CA ASP A 144 -9.60 8.98 19.51
C ASP A 144 -9.77 10.51 19.48
N ALA A 145 -8.75 11.22 19.98
CA ALA A 145 -8.75 12.68 19.97
C ALA A 145 -8.77 13.26 18.54
N ALA A 146 -8.04 12.65 17.60
CA ALA A 146 -8.03 13.08 16.20
C ALA A 146 -9.39 12.85 15.52
N LEU A 147 -10.02 11.70 15.76
CA LEU A 147 -11.32 11.34 15.20
C LEU A 147 -12.47 12.15 15.83
N ALA A 148 -12.42 12.42 17.13
CA ALA A 148 -13.45 13.17 17.87
C ALA A 148 -13.33 14.69 17.69
N GLY A 149 -12.10 15.20 17.57
CA GLY A 149 -11.78 16.63 17.47
C GLY A 149 -12.20 17.28 16.16
N GLY A 150 -12.84 16.53 15.26
CA GLY A 150 -13.33 17.06 13.99
C GLY A 150 -12.20 17.70 13.20
N TRP A 151 -11.12 16.95 12.94
CA TRP A 151 -10.21 17.30 11.87
C TRP A 151 -11.08 17.42 10.62
N LEU A 152 -11.39 18.67 10.26
CA LEU A 152 -12.37 18.92 9.20
C LEU A 152 -11.90 18.18 7.96
N ALA A 153 -12.87 17.77 7.14
CA ALA A 153 -12.73 17.14 5.83
C ALA A 153 -11.92 17.97 4.80
N SER A 154 -11.04 18.86 5.25
CA SER A 154 -10.06 19.64 4.48
C SER A 154 -8.60 19.34 4.88
N ASP A 155 -8.34 18.59 5.96
CA ASP A 155 -6.97 18.29 6.42
C ASP A 155 -6.55 16.84 6.13
N THR A 156 -5.58 16.66 5.22
CA THR A 156 -5.00 15.35 4.89
C THR A 156 -4.20 14.74 6.03
N HIS A 157 -3.82 15.53 7.04
CA HIS A 157 -2.86 15.10 8.06
C HIS A 157 -3.38 13.92 8.89
N CYS A 158 -4.69 13.82 9.19
CA CYS A 158 -5.24 12.67 9.93
C CYS A 158 -5.09 11.38 9.13
N LEU A 159 -5.44 11.41 7.84
CA LEU A 159 -5.30 10.26 6.94
C LEU A 159 -3.83 9.85 6.75
N GLN A 160 -2.94 10.85 6.68
CA GLN A 160 -1.48 10.64 6.61
C GLN A 160 -0.93 10.03 7.89
N TYR A 161 -1.43 10.45 9.06
CA TYR A 161 -1.07 9.87 10.34
C TYR A 161 -1.52 8.42 10.46
N LEU A 162 -2.77 8.13 10.08
CA LEU A 162 -3.31 6.77 10.04
C LEU A 162 -2.52 5.86 9.08
N GLU A 163 -2.11 6.38 7.91
CA GLU A 163 -1.23 5.65 6.98
C GLU A 163 0.14 5.38 7.62
N ALA A 164 0.75 6.39 8.24
CA ALA A 164 2.06 6.29 8.88
C ALA A 164 2.08 5.27 10.03
N LEU A 165 1.00 5.17 10.82
CA LEU A 165 0.88 4.18 11.90
C LEU A 165 0.95 2.74 11.38
N GLY A 166 0.51 2.49 10.14
CA GLY A 166 0.67 1.17 9.54
C GLY A 166 2.07 0.96 8.93
N GLU A 167 2.83 1.99 8.58
CA GLU A 167 4.08 1.88 7.82
C GLU A 167 5.29 1.50 8.67
N ASN A 168 5.62 0.21 8.73
CA ASN A 168 6.81 -0.31 9.43
C ASN A 168 6.87 0.09 10.91
N PHE A 169 5.70 0.20 11.56
CA PHE A 169 5.58 0.55 12.97
C PHE A 169 4.58 -0.38 13.68
N PRO A 170 5.03 -1.56 14.18
CA PRO A 170 4.14 -2.58 14.76
C PRO A 170 3.29 -2.10 15.94
N LEU A 171 3.80 -1.22 16.81
CA LEU A 171 3.01 -0.64 17.90
C LEU A 171 1.89 0.26 17.37
N GLY A 172 2.16 1.01 16.30
CA GLY A 172 1.15 1.83 15.61
C GLY A 172 0.09 0.97 14.92
N GLU A 173 0.50 -0.12 14.28
CA GLU A 173 -0.41 -1.10 13.69
C GLU A 173 -1.33 -1.73 14.75
N LEU A 174 -0.78 -2.10 15.91
CA LEU A 174 -1.57 -2.64 17.02
C LEU A 174 -2.57 -1.62 17.57
N ALA A 175 -2.19 -0.35 17.65
CA ALA A 175 -3.13 0.72 18.04
C ALA A 175 -4.23 0.94 17.00
N LEU A 176 -3.91 0.88 15.70
CA LEU A 176 -4.91 0.90 14.62
C LEU A 176 -5.89 -0.26 14.75
N TRP A 177 -5.43 -1.46 15.12
CA TRP A 177 -6.29 -2.63 15.31
C TRP A 177 -7.33 -2.41 16.40
N LYS A 178 -6.93 -1.82 17.54
CA LYS A 178 -7.86 -1.49 18.64
C LYS A 178 -8.99 -0.56 18.18
N GLN A 179 -8.78 0.26 17.14
CA GLN A 179 -9.74 1.25 16.64
C GLN A 179 -10.25 1.02 15.22
N LEU A 180 -9.97 -0.13 14.62
CA LEU A 180 -10.17 -0.37 13.20
C LEU A 180 -11.59 0.03 12.70
N PRO A 181 -12.68 -0.35 13.39
CA PRO A 181 -14.05 0.13 13.11
C PRO A 181 -14.19 1.65 12.97
N LEU A 182 -13.67 2.42 13.93
CA LEU A 182 -13.78 3.88 13.96
C LEU A 182 -12.96 4.52 12.84
N VAL A 183 -11.75 4.00 12.62
CA VAL A 183 -10.84 4.47 11.57
C VAL A 183 -11.43 4.24 10.18
N VAL A 184 -11.97 3.03 9.91
CA VAL A 184 -12.62 2.73 8.63
C VAL A 184 -13.88 3.59 8.48
N LYS A 185 -14.68 3.77 9.53
CA LYS A 185 -15.88 4.62 9.50
C LYS A 185 -15.53 6.04 9.10
N TYR A 186 -14.51 6.60 9.74
CA TYR A 186 -14.00 7.93 9.43
C TYR A 186 -13.59 8.05 7.97
N CYS A 187 -12.76 7.12 7.46
CA CYS A 187 -12.32 7.15 6.07
C CYS A 187 -13.49 7.05 5.09
N VAL A 188 -14.48 6.18 5.36
CA VAL A 188 -15.69 6.05 4.53
C VAL A 188 -16.51 7.33 4.56
N SER A 189 -16.69 7.96 5.72
CA SER A 189 -17.38 9.25 5.80
C SER A 189 -16.66 10.35 5.02
N VAL A 190 -15.32 10.39 5.05
CA VAL A 190 -14.54 11.31 4.20
C VAL A 190 -14.79 11.05 2.71
N ILE A 191 -14.76 9.78 2.29
CA ILE A 191 -15.05 9.36 0.91
C ILE A 191 -16.46 9.79 0.49
N GLU A 192 -17.48 9.53 1.32
CA GLU A 192 -18.88 9.89 1.06
C GLU A 192 -19.07 11.41 0.93
N VAL A 193 -18.46 12.20 1.82
CA VAL A 193 -18.50 13.67 1.78
C VAL A 193 -17.80 14.21 0.53
N CYS A 194 -16.60 13.73 0.21
CA CYS A 194 -15.88 14.15 -1.00
C CYS A 194 -16.66 13.76 -2.28
N TYR A 195 -17.22 12.54 -2.32
CA TYR A 195 -17.99 12.05 -3.45
C TYR A 195 -19.27 12.87 -3.70
N SER A 196 -19.96 13.28 -2.63
CA SER A 196 -21.21 14.04 -2.73
C SER A 196 -21.01 15.53 -3.03
N HIS A 197 -19.92 16.15 -2.55
CA HIS A 197 -19.73 17.61 -2.64
C HIS A 197 -18.76 18.07 -3.73
N ASN A 198 -17.63 17.36 -3.95
CA ASN A 198 -16.52 17.84 -4.78
C ASN A 198 -16.22 16.96 -6.01
N GLY A 199 -16.93 15.82 -6.15
CA GLY A 199 -16.70 14.85 -7.22
C GLY A 199 -15.36 14.10 -7.13
N LEU A 200 -14.96 13.46 -8.23
CA LEU A 200 -13.85 12.51 -8.29
C LEU A 200 -12.43 13.12 -8.31
N THR A 201 -12.33 14.45 -8.24
CA THR A 201 -11.06 15.18 -8.38
C THR A 201 -10.45 15.61 -7.05
N ASP A 202 -11.14 15.38 -5.93
CA ASP A 202 -10.66 15.76 -4.61
C ASP A 202 -9.47 14.86 -4.18
N PRO A 203 -8.28 15.44 -3.91
CA PRO A 203 -7.13 14.68 -3.41
C PRO A 203 -7.40 13.93 -2.10
N LEU A 204 -8.34 14.42 -1.28
CA LEU A 204 -8.73 13.78 -0.03
C LEU A 204 -9.44 12.44 -0.28
N PHE A 205 -10.25 12.36 -1.33
CA PHE A 205 -10.91 11.12 -1.73
C PHE A 205 -9.90 10.01 -2.05
N THR A 206 -8.90 10.35 -2.86
CA THR A 206 -7.83 9.41 -3.23
C THR A 206 -6.98 9.03 -2.02
N THR A 207 -6.67 10.00 -1.16
CA THR A 207 -5.92 9.76 0.08
C THR A 207 -6.68 8.81 1.00
N ALA A 208 -7.97 9.05 1.22
CA ALA A 208 -8.80 8.22 2.08
C ALA A 208 -8.92 6.77 1.57
N LEU A 209 -9.07 6.58 0.26
CA LEU A 209 -9.08 5.24 -0.34
C LEU A 209 -7.73 4.52 -0.20
N LYS A 210 -6.61 5.24 -0.37
CA LYS A 210 -5.27 4.68 -0.13
C LYS A 210 -5.08 4.29 1.34
N THR A 211 -5.52 5.13 2.27
CA THR A 211 -5.51 4.83 3.71
C THR A 211 -6.33 3.58 4.02
N ILE A 212 -7.56 3.47 3.49
CA ILE A 212 -8.39 2.25 3.63
C ILE A 212 -7.68 1.03 3.06
N MET A 213 -7.10 1.13 1.85
CA MET A 213 -6.40 0.01 1.22
C MET A 213 -5.23 -0.47 2.08
N THR A 214 -4.41 0.45 2.58
CA THR A 214 -3.26 0.13 3.42
C THR A 214 -3.69 -0.51 4.74
N ILE A 215 -4.71 0.05 5.39
CA ILE A 215 -5.26 -0.49 6.64
C ILE A 215 -5.81 -1.89 6.39
N LEU A 216 -6.73 -2.08 5.45
CA LEU A 216 -7.33 -3.38 5.17
C LEU A 216 -6.31 -4.46 4.79
N HIS A 217 -5.25 -4.08 4.07
CA HIS A 217 -4.20 -5.00 3.68
C HIS A 217 -3.36 -5.47 4.88
N LYS A 218 -3.07 -4.57 5.82
CA LYS A 218 -2.30 -4.87 7.04
C LYS A 218 -3.13 -5.58 8.09
N THR A 219 -4.38 -5.15 8.28
CA THR A 219 -5.31 -5.72 9.26
C THR A 219 -6.11 -6.92 8.72
N GLN A 220 -5.61 -7.58 7.68
CA GLN A 220 -6.38 -8.51 6.86
C GLN A 220 -6.84 -9.77 7.61
N SER A 221 -5.96 -10.37 8.43
CA SER A 221 -6.27 -11.56 9.23
C SER A 221 -7.39 -11.28 10.23
N LEU A 222 -7.37 -10.10 10.83
CA LEU A 222 -8.36 -9.63 11.79
C LEU A 222 -9.71 -9.38 11.11
N VAL A 223 -9.72 -8.75 9.93
CA VAL A 223 -10.96 -8.56 9.16
C VAL A 223 -11.63 -9.91 8.88
N CYS A 224 -10.86 -10.93 8.48
CA CYS A 224 -11.41 -12.28 8.29
C CYS A 224 -11.95 -12.89 9.59
N GLY A 225 -11.18 -12.87 10.69
CA GLY A 225 -11.63 -13.43 11.97
C GLY A 225 -12.85 -12.71 12.57
N LEU A 226 -12.94 -11.39 12.36
CA LEU A 226 -14.09 -10.60 12.77
C LEU A 226 -15.35 -10.94 11.96
N LEU A 227 -15.20 -11.25 10.67
CA LEU A 227 -16.32 -11.60 9.79
C LEU A 227 -16.76 -13.07 9.94
N SER A 228 -15.83 -13.98 10.24
CA SER A 228 -16.14 -15.40 10.45
C SER A 228 -16.68 -15.71 11.86
N GLY A 229 -16.58 -14.78 12.81
CA GLY A 229 -16.98 -14.99 14.20
C GLY A 229 -15.98 -15.82 15.03
N GLU A 230 -14.95 -16.38 14.40
CA GLU A 230 -13.87 -17.14 15.03
C GLU A 230 -12.71 -16.20 15.37
N PHE A 231 -12.84 -15.47 16.48
CA PHE A 231 -11.77 -14.61 16.95
C PHE A 231 -10.92 -15.32 18.00
N SER A 232 -9.76 -15.83 17.58
CA SER A 232 -8.67 -16.19 18.50
C SER A 232 -7.39 -15.51 18.03
N PHE A 233 -6.80 -14.70 18.91
CA PHE A 233 -5.65 -13.87 18.60
C PHE A 233 -4.37 -14.61 19.02
N GLN A 234 -3.47 -14.85 18.07
CA GLN A 234 -2.10 -15.31 18.35
C GLN A 234 -1.11 -14.37 17.64
N PHE A 235 -0.14 -13.87 18.42
CA PHE A 235 0.87 -12.93 17.96
C PHE A 235 1.81 -13.58 16.93
N PRO A 236 2.25 -12.86 15.87
CA PRO A 236 3.36 -13.30 15.03
C PRO A 236 4.66 -13.31 15.84
N SER A 237 5.21 -14.50 16.06
CA SER A 237 6.42 -14.79 16.86
C SER A 237 7.73 -14.38 16.19
N SER A 238 7.79 -13.18 15.61
CA SER A 238 8.99 -12.67 14.94
C SER A 238 9.33 -11.26 15.42
N THR A 239 9.76 -11.17 16.67
CA THR A 239 10.80 -10.24 17.15
C THR A 239 11.18 -10.70 18.56
N THR A 240 12.36 -11.31 18.67
CA THR A 240 13.17 -11.53 19.89
C THR A 240 12.44 -11.57 21.24
N GLU A 241 12.16 -12.79 21.72
CA GLU A 241 12.24 -13.27 23.12
C GLU A 241 11.75 -12.39 24.29
N ALA A 242 10.76 -11.52 24.08
CA ALA A 242 9.89 -11.06 25.16
C ALA A 242 8.44 -11.31 24.75
N VAL A 243 7.94 -12.47 25.16
CA VAL A 243 6.55 -12.88 24.99
C VAL A 243 5.70 -11.98 25.87
N VAL A 244 5.20 -10.89 25.30
CA VAL A 244 4.07 -10.16 25.86
C VAL A 244 2.83 -10.99 25.59
N SER A 245 2.49 -11.89 26.52
CA SER A 245 1.16 -12.47 26.60
C SER A 245 0.20 -11.39 27.08
N TRP A 246 -0.24 -10.51 26.18
CA TRP A 246 -1.39 -9.66 26.46
C TRP A 246 -2.64 -10.54 26.41
N ALA A 247 -3.11 -10.92 27.59
CA ALA A 247 -4.49 -11.39 27.74
C ALA A 247 -5.40 -10.17 27.47
N PRO A 248 -6.31 -10.23 26.48
CA PRO A 248 -7.20 -9.13 26.19
C PRO A 248 -8.24 -9.04 27.31
N GLU A 249 -7.97 -8.22 28.33
CA GLU A 249 -9.02 -7.78 29.25
C GLU A 249 -10.02 -6.90 28.48
N GLN A 250 -11.06 -7.58 27.99
CA GLN A 250 -12.45 -7.13 27.89
C GLN A 250 -12.69 -5.62 27.68
N ARG A 251 -12.46 -5.15 26.46
CA ARG A 251 -13.56 -4.51 25.72
C ARG A 251 -14.01 -5.49 24.65
N SER A 252 -14.72 -6.52 25.10
CA SER A 252 -15.45 -7.42 24.22
C SER A 252 -16.49 -6.59 23.48
N TRP A 253 -16.18 -6.24 22.23
CA TRP A 253 -17.24 -5.87 21.32
C TRP A 253 -18.27 -7.03 21.34
N SER A 254 -19.58 -6.76 21.36
CA SER A 254 -20.53 -7.87 21.23
C SER A 254 -20.39 -8.50 19.85
N ALA A 255 -20.38 -9.83 19.78
CA ALA A 255 -20.17 -10.56 18.52
C ALA A 255 -21.20 -10.16 17.44
N GLU A 256 -22.44 -9.91 17.85
CA GLU A 256 -23.56 -9.58 16.95
C GLU A 256 -23.50 -8.17 16.37
N LEU A 257 -23.15 -7.14 17.18
CA LEU A 257 -22.99 -5.79 16.64
C LEU A 257 -21.74 -5.67 15.76
N ARG A 258 -20.67 -6.44 16.04
CA ARG A 258 -19.44 -6.42 15.23
C ARG A 258 -19.69 -6.80 13.78
N VAL A 259 -20.28 -7.97 13.55
CA VAL A 259 -20.41 -8.53 12.19
C VAL A 259 -21.36 -7.69 11.36
N GLN A 260 -22.52 -7.32 11.90
CA GLN A 260 -23.53 -6.56 11.15
C GLN A 260 -23.10 -5.13 10.87
N TRP A 261 -22.59 -4.41 11.88
CA TRP A 261 -22.20 -3.01 11.71
C TRP A 261 -20.95 -2.88 10.82
N PHE A 262 -19.91 -3.67 11.09
CA PHE A 262 -18.66 -3.61 10.34
C PHE A 262 -18.83 -4.19 8.93
N GLY A 263 -19.60 -5.28 8.78
CA GLY A 263 -19.99 -5.82 7.48
C GLY A 263 -20.77 -4.78 6.66
N GLY A 264 -21.73 -4.06 7.27
CA GLY A 264 -22.46 -2.98 6.62
C GLY A 264 -21.57 -1.80 6.20
N LEU A 265 -20.50 -1.51 6.95
CA LEU A 265 -19.51 -0.50 6.58
C LEU A 265 -18.67 -0.95 5.36
N LEU A 266 -18.17 -2.18 5.36
CA LEU A 266 -17.42 -2.74 4.22
C LEU A 266 -18.30 -2.84 2.96
N ALA A 267 -19.57 -3.20 3.11
CA ALA A 267 -20.52 -3.23 2.01
C ALA A 267 -20.72 -1.83 1.38
N ARG A 268 -20.82 -0.78 2.20
CA ARG A 268 -20.89 0.60 1.70
C ARG A 268 -19.64 1.00 0.92
N THR A 269 -18.45 0.71 1.45
CA THR A 269 -17.18 0.95 0.76
C THR A 269 -17.11 0.20 -0.57
N SER A 270 -17.55 -1.06 -0.60
CA SER A 270 -17.62 -1.89 -1.80
C SER A 270 -18.53 -1.27 -2.85
N ASN A 271 -19.73 -0.84 -2.45
CA ASN A 271 -20.69 -0.21 -3.36
C ASN A 271 -20.16 1.09 -3.97
N LEU A 272 -19.46 1.91 -3.17
CA LEU A 272 -18.79 3.12 -3.65
C LEU A 272 -17.71 2.78 -4.69
N CYS A 273 -16.83 1.80 -4.40
CA CYS A 273 -15.79 1.38 -5.33
C CYS A 273 -16.38 0.81 -6.63
N GLU A 274 -17.46 0.03 -6.56
CA GLU A 274 -18.14 -0.51 -7.72
C GLU A 274 -18.78 0.59 -8.58
N ALA A 275 -19.41 1.59 -7.95
CA ALA A 275 -19.96 2.74 -8.65
C ALA A 275 -18.87 3.55 -9.39
N LEU A 276 -17.69 3.72 -8.78
CA LEU A 276 -16.53 4.35 -9.44
C LEU A 276 -16.08 3.58 -10.69
N LEU A 277 -15.97 2.25 -10.58
CA LEU A 277 -15.53 1.43 -11.69
C LEU A 277 -16.55 1.39 -12.84
N LYS A 278 -17.85 1.41 -12.52
CA LYS A 278 -18.94 1.46 -13.51
C LYS A 278 -19.03 2.82 -14.21
N THR A 279 -18.81 3.92 -13.49
CA THR A 279 -18.85 5.27 -14.08
C THR A 279 -17.71 5.49 -15.07
N GLY A 280 -16.47 5.17 -14.67
CA GLY A 280 -15.27 5.01 -15.52
C GLY A 280 -14.81 6.18 -16.40
N VAL A 281 -15.61 7.23 -16.62
CA VAL A 281 -15.24 8.43 -17.40
C VAL A 281 -14.92 9.57 -16.44
N GLY A 282 -13.78 10.24 -16.66
CA GLY A 282 -13.31 11.33 -15.82
C GLY A 282 -12.72 10.89 -14.47
N VAL A 283 -12.58 9.58 -14.25
CA VAL A 283 -11.95 9.03 -13.05
C VAL A 283 -10.44 8.95 -13.26
N PRO A 284 -9.61 9.54 -12.38
CA PRO A 284 -8.16 9.38 -12.46
C PRO A 284 -7.74 7.90 -12.43
N HIS A 285 -6.75 7.52 -13.23
CA HIS A 285 -6.30 6.13 -13.34
C HIS A 285 -5.85 5.53 -12.00
N ASP A 286 -5.10 6.29 -11.20
CA ASP A 286 -4.67 5.86 -9.86
C ASP A 286 -5.85 5.58 -8.93
N LEU A 287 -6.93 6.35 -9.09
CA LEU A 287 -8.14 6.18 -8.29
C LEU A 287 -8.88 4.90 -8.68
N CYS A 288 -9.05 4.65 -9.98
CA CYS A 288 -9.61 3.39 -10.51
C CYS A 288 -8.83 2.17 -10.04
N LEU A 289 -7.49 2.21 -10.14
CA LEU A 289 -6.62 1.12 -9.66
C LEU A 289 -6.79 0.88 -8.16
N THR A 290 -6.80 1.96 -7.36
CA THR A 290 -6.97 1.87 -5.91
C THR A 290 -8.35 1.33 -5.54
N ALA A 291 -9.42 1.81 -6.17
CA ALA A 291 -10.77 1.33 -5.97
C ALA A 291 -10.91 -0.17 -6.32
N ALA A 292 -10.35 -0.61 -7.45
CA ALA A 292 -10.34 -2.01 -7.83
C ALA A 292 -9.59 -2.88 -6.81
N MET A 293 -8.43 -2.42 -6.31
CA MET A 293 -7.67 -3.13 -5.27
C MET A 293 -8.43 -3.23 -3.95
N VAL A 294 -9.05 -2.14 -3.48
CA VAL A 294 -9.87 -2.14 -2.27
C VAL A 294 -11.05 -3.11 -2.42
N LEU A 295 -11.73 -3.06 -3.56
CA LEU A 295 -12.89 -3.91 -3.85
C LEU A 295 -12.53 -5.39 -3.88
N VAL A 296 -11.47 -5.77 -4.59
CA VAL A 296 -10.97 -7.15 -4.61
C VAL A 296 -10.58 -7.61 -3.20
N VAL A 297 -9.91 -6.77 -2.42
CA VAL A 297 -9.57 -7.10 -1.02
C VAL A 297 -10.84 -7.30 -0.19
N ILE A 298 -11.85 -6.43 -0.28
CA ILE A 298 -13.10 -6.61 0.48
C ILE A 298 -13.80 -7.90 0.06
N ILE A 299 -13.95 -8.17 -1.24
CA ILE A 299 -14.63 -9.35 -1.76
C ILE A 299 -13.94 -10.64 -1.29
N LEU A 300 -12.61 -10.73 -1.43
CA LEU A 300 -11.83 -11.89 -1.00
C LEU A 300 -11.89 -12.15 0.50
N ARG A 301 -12.28 -11.16 1.30
CA ARG A 301 -12.24 -11.25 2.78
C ARG A 301 -13.62 -11.37 3.39
N THR A 302 -14.65 -10.90 2.69
CA THR A 302 -16.06 -11.03 3.08
C THR A 302 -16.70 -12.33 2.63
N ARG A 303 -16.21 -12.95 1.55
CA ARG A 303 -16.88 -14.10 0.92
C ARG A 303 -16.25 -15.48 1.17
N THR A 304 -15.23 -15.64 2.03
CA THR A 304 -14.44 -16.88 1.98
C THR A 304 -14.08 -17.50 3.33
N SER A 305 -14.61 -18.72 3.55
CA SER A 305 -13.82 -19.85 4.04
C SER A 305 -12.67 -20.16 3.04
N SER A 306 -11.61 -20.88 3.43
CA SER A 306 -10.44 -21.07 2.55
C SER A 306 -10.73 -21.75 1.20
N GLU A 307 -11.80 -22.57 1.12
CA GLU A 307 -12.17 -23.35 -0.07
C GLU A 307 -12.93 -22.53 -1.13
N ASP A 308 -13.64 -21.47 -0.73
CA ASP A 308 -14.48 -20.64 -1.62
C ASP A 308 -13.71 -19.57 -2.42
N ARG A 309 -12.41 -19.37 -2.17
CA ARG A 309 -11.62 -18.32 -2.84
C ARG A 309 -11.56 -18.49 -4.36
N SER A 310 -11.51 -19.73 -4.85
CA SER A 310 -11.48 -20.02 -6.29
C SER A 310 -12.83 -19.72 -6.96
N ALA A 311 -13.93 -19.99 -6.26
CA ALA A 311 -15.29 -19.67 -6.72
C ALA A 311 -15.49 -18.16 -6.84
N VAL A 312 -15.07 -17.40 -5.82
CA VAL A 312 -15.13 -15.93 -5.82
C VAL A 312 -14.32 -15.31 -6.96
N VAL A 313 -13.14 -15.84 -7.24
CA VAL A 313 -12.33 -15.39 -8.39
C VAL A 313 -13.05 -15.69 -9.71
N THR A 314 -13.66 -16.86 -9.81
CA THR A 314 -14.44 -17.26 -10.99
C THR A 314 -15.62 -16.33 -11.19
N ASP A 315 -16.35 -15.97 -10.13
CA ASP A 315 -17.46 -15.00 -10.18
C ASP A 315 -17.03 -13.61 -10.64
N ILE A 316 -15.92 -13.08 -10.10
CA ILE A 316 -15.41 -11.76 -10.53
C ILE A 316 -15.04 -11.82 -12.03
N THR A 317 -14.36 -12.89 -12.46
CA THR A 317 -13.97 -13.03 -13.86
C THR A 317 -15.18 -13.22 -14.78
N SER A 318 -16.20 -13.95 -14.32
CA SER A 318 -17.39 -14.24 -15.11
C SER A 318 -18.33 -13.04 -15.20
N ASP A 319 -18.42 -12.18 -14.18
CA ASP A 319 -19.35 -11.05 -14.18
C ASP A 319 -18.74 -9.74 -14.69
N TRP A 320 -17.53 -9.40 -14.23
CA TRP A 320 -16.95 -8.08 -14.51
C TRP A 320 -16.02 -8.08 -15.71
N LEU A 321 -15.43 -9.24 -16.05
CA LEU A 321 -14.45 -9.34 -17.13
C LEU A 321 -15.00 -9.99 -18.41
N ARG A 322 -16.34 -10.03 -18.57
CA ARG A 322 -17.00 -10.52 -19.80
C ARG A 322 -16.43 -9.81 -21.04
N THR A 323 -16.26 -10.56 -22.13
CA THR A 323 -15.84 -10.02 -23.42
C THR A 323 -16.94 -9.18 -24.07
N THR A 324 -18.21 -9.55 -23.86
CA THR A 324 -19.38 -8.84 -24.38
C THR A 324 -20.34 -8.50 -23.23
N GLY A 325 -20.90 -7.29 -23.26
CA GLY A 325 -21.90 -6.86 -22.25
C GLY A 325 -21.36 -6.71 -20.83
N SER A 326 -20.04 -6.51 -20.65
CA SER A 326 -19.49 -6.20 -19.32
C SER A 326 -20.10 -4.89 -18.80
N PRO A 327 -20.46 -4.83 -17.50
CA PRO A 327 -20.92 -3.60 -16.87
C PRO A 327 -19.80 -2.57 -16.68
N LEU A 328 -18.54 -2.96 -16.90
CA LEU A 328 -17.36 -2.12 -16.71
C LEU A 328 -16.78 -1.64 -18.04
N LYS A 329 -16.22 -0.43 -18.04
CA LYS A 329 -15.45 0.10 -19.17
C LYS A 329 -14.08 -0.58 -19.28
N ASP A 330 -13.45 -0.52 -20.44
CA ASP A 330 -12.19 -1.21 -20.74
C ASP A 330 -11.07 -0.91 -19.73
N PHE A 331 -10.89 0.36 -19.36
CA PHE A 331 -9.90 0.73 -18.34
C PHE A 331 -10.27 0.17 -16.95
N SER A 332 -11.54 0.22 -16.56
CA SER A 332 -12.00 -0.36 -15.29
C SER A 332 -11.82 -1.88 -15.25
N GLN A 333 -12.03 -2.57 -16.38
CA GLN A 333 -11.75 -4.00 -16.51
C GLN A 333 -10.25 -4.27 -16.35
N LEU A 334 -9.38 -3.46 -16.97
CA LEU A 334 -7.94 -3.54 -16.77
C LEU A 334 -7.54 -3.33 -15.30
N ALA A 335 -8.16 -2.36 -14.63
CA ALA A 335 -7.91 -2.09 -13.22
C ALA A 335 -8.31 -3.27 -12.33
N VAL A 336 -9.41 -3.97 -12.65
CA VAL A 336 -9.80 -5.22 -11.97
C VAL A 336 -8.80 -6.33 -12.25
N CYS A 337 -8.33 -6.51 -13.50
CA CYS A 337 -7.26 -7.48 -13.81
C CYS A 337 -5.99 -7.18 -13.00
N HIS A 338 -5.60 -5.91 -12.91
CA HIS A 338 -4.46 -5.47 -12.11
C HIS A 338 -4.65 -5.80 -10.62
N ALA A 339 -5.83 -5.50 -10.08
CA ALA A 339 -6.16 -5.76 -8.69
C ALA A 339 -6.14 -7.25 -8.34
N LEU A 340 -6.70 -8.10 -9.22
CA LEU A 340 -6.67 -9.55 -9.05
C LEU A 340 -5.23 -10.07 -9.00
N LEU A 341 -4.38 -9.67 -9.96
CA LEU A 341 -2.97 -10.06 -9.98
C LEU A 341 -2.20 -9.56 -8.76
N ALA A 342 -2.50 -8.34 -8.29
CA ALA A 342 -1.77 -7.73 -7.18
C ALA A 342 -2.22 -8.23 -5.79
N LYS A 343 -3.45 -8.74 -5.65
CA LYS A 343 -4.08 -8.99 -4.35
C LYS A 343 -4.47 -10.45 -4.10
N LEU A 344 -4.55 -11.28 -5.13
CA LEU A 344 -4.78 -12.71 -4.93
C LEU A 344 -3.52 -13.40 -4.40
N PRO A 345 -3.65 -14.32 -3.44
CA PRO A 345 -2.55 -15.21 -3.10
C PRO A 345 -2.21 -16.09 -4.31
N LEU A 346 -0.94 -16.47 -4.45
CA LEU A 346 -0.49 -17.31 -5.56
C LEU A 346 -1.36 -18.57 -5.67
N SER A 347 -1.62 -19.29 -4.58
CA SER A 347 -2.47 -20.49 -4.60
C SER A 347 -3.86 -20.30 -5.25
N ALA A 348 -4.47 -19.11 -5.16
CA ALA A 348 -5.74 -18.82 -5.82
C ALA A 348 -5.58 -18.43 -7.30
N LEU A 349 -4.43 -17.89 -7.70
CA LEU A 349 -4.11 -17.60 -9.10
C LEU A 349 -3.84 -18.88 -9.92
N PHE A 350 -3.24 -19.90 -9.29
CA PHE A 350 -2.83 -21.16 -9.93
C PHE A 350 -3.74 -22.35 -9.60
N GLY A 351 -4.57 -22.26 -8.56
CA GLY A 351 -5.46 -23.34 -8.14
C GLY A 351 -6.46 -23.73 -9.23
N ASP A 352 -6.48 -25.01 -9.58
CA ASP A 352 -7.33 -25.62 -10.61
C ASP A 352 -8.50 -26.36 -9.96
N ALA A 353 -9.39 -25.62 -9.28
CA ALA A 353 -10.63 -26.19 -8.75
C ALA A 353 -11.65 -26.43 -9.88
N GLY A 354 -11.28 -27.25 -10.87
CA GLY A 354 -12.16 -27.73 -11.95
C GLY A 354 -12.23 -26.84 -13.20
N GLY A 355 -11.21 -26.05 -13.52
CA GLY A 355 -11.21 -25.21 -14.72
C GLY A 355 -9.96 -24.36 -14.92
N LYS A 356 -9.86 -23.66 -16.07
CA LYS A 356 -8.66 -22.87 -16.41
C LYS A 356 -8.22 -21.96 -15.25
N PRO A 357 -6.94 -22.03 -14.82
CA PRO A 357 -6.41 -21.20 -13.75
C PRO A 357 -6.63 -19.71 -14.00
N CYS A 358 -6.89 -18.95 -12.94
CA CYS A 358 -7.19 -17.52 -13.02
C CYS A 358 -6.10 -16.76 -13.78
N LEU A 359 -4.83 -17.09 -13.53
CA LEU A 359 -3.71 -16.47 -14.24
C LEU A 359 -3.85 -16.60 -15.77
N LEU A 360 -4.23 -17.77 -16.28
CA LEU A 360 -4.41 -18.00 -17.71
C LEU A 360 -5.70 -17.39 -18.25
N LYS A 361 -6.75 -17.25 -17.43
CA LYS A 361 -7.98 -16.54 -17.81
C LYS A 361 -7.76 -15.03 -18.00
N LEU A 362 -6.94 -14.43 -17.14
CA LEU A 362 -6.67 -12.98 -17.18
C LEU A 362 -5.80 -12.59 -18.38
N PHE A 363 -4.88 -13.45 -18.81
CA PHE A 363 -3.89 -13.10 -19.84
C PHE A 363 -4.50 -12.68 -21.19
N PRO A 364 -5.38 -13.46 -21.84
CA PRO A 364 -6.01 -13.06 -23.10
C PRO A 364 -6.79 -11.75 -22.98
N LYS A 365 -7.43 -11.53 -21.82
CA LYS A 365 -8.20 -10.32 -21.56
C LYS A 365 -7.30 -9.09 -21.47
N ILE A 366 -6.18 -9.19 -20.75
CA ILE A 366 -5.18 -8.11 -20.65
C ILE A 366 -4.63 -7.78 -22.04
N CYS A 367 -4.30 -8.79 -22.85
CA CYS A 367 -3.80 -8.58 -24.21
C CYS A 367 -4.84 -7.89 -25.11
N HIS A 368 -6.10 -8.32 -25.05
CA HIS A 368 -7.19 -7.70 -25.80
C HIS A 368 -7.40 -6.23 -25.40
N LEU A 369 -7.43 -5.95 -24.08
CA LEU A 369 -7.57 -4.57 -23.59
C LEU A 369 -6.37 -3.71 -24.01
N PHE A 370 -5.15 -4.26 -23.91
CA PHE A 370 -3.93 -3.59 -24.36
C PHE A 370 -4.03 -3.12 -25.82
N ASP A 371 -4.52 -3.98 -26.69
CA ASP A 371 -4.65 -3.69 -28.13
C ASP A 371 -5.74 -2.67 -28.45
N GLY A 372 -6.74 -2.52 -27.56
CA GLY A 372 -7.79 -1.52 -27.69
C GLY A 372 -7.39 -0.11 -27.21
N PHE A 373 -6.33 0.03 -26.42
CA PHE A 373 -5.93 1.33 -25.88
C PHE A 373 -5.10 2.15 -26.87
N THR A 374 -5.57 3.36 -27.16
CA THR A 374 -4.86 4.34 -27.99
C THR A 374 -4.06 5.34 -27.14
N GLU A 375 -4.60 5.71 -25.98
CA GLU A 375 -3.99 6.68 -25.07
C GLU A 375 -2.71 6.15 -24.43
N THR A 376 -1.66 6.96 -24.41
CA THR A 376 -0.33 6.55 -23.90
C THR A 376 -0.36 6.19 -22.41
N SER A 377 -1.21 6.87 -21.62
CA SER A 377 -1.41 6.58 -20.20
C SER A 377 -1.97 5.18 -19.96
N ASP A 378 -2.92 4.77 -20.80
CA ASP A 378 -3.67 3.53 -20.64
C ASP A 378 -2.81 2.37 -21.12
N ARG A 379 -2.11 2.57 -22.25
CA ARG A 379 -1.08 1.66 -22.74
C ARG A 379 0.04 1.44 -21.72
N TYR A 380 0.45 2.49 -21.00
CA TYR A 380 1.43 2.34 -19.92
C TYR A 380 0.92 1.46 -18.77
N ILE A 381 -0.31 1.67 -18.31
CA ILE A 381 -0.90 0.86 -17.24
C ILE A 381 -1.16 -0.58 -17.71
N ALA A 382 -1.53 -0.76 -18.98
CA ALA A 382 -1.69 -2.08 -19.58
C ALA A 382 -0.34 -2.81 -19.68
N ALA A 383 0.74 -2.12 -20.09
CA ALA A 383 2.09 -2.67 -20.09
C ALA A 383 2.54 -3.06 -18.67
N ARG A 384 2.27 -2.20 -17.68
CA ARG A 384 2.54 -2.49 -16.27
C ARG A 384 1.76 -3.69 -15.75
N THR A 385 0.50 -3.84 -16.16
CA THR A 385 -0.35 -4.97 -15.77
C THR A 385 0.12 -6.28 -16.42
N LEU A 386 0.59 -6.22 -17.67
CA LEU A 386 1.21 -7.36 -18.35
C LEU A 386 2.56 -7.74 -17.71
N ALA A 387 3.37 -6.76 -17.32
CA ALA A 387 4.60 -7.00 -16.57
C ALA A 387 4.32 -7.63 -15.20
N LEU A 388 3.28 -7.17 -14.49
CA LEU A 388 2.82 -7.81 -13.25
C LEU A 388 2.40 -9.26 -13.50
N TRP A 389 1.65 -9.53 -14.57
CA TRP A 389 1.27 -10.88 -14.96
C TRP A 389 2.50 -11.78 -15.18
N THR A 390 3.50 -11.31 -15.95
CA THR A 390 4.75 -12.09 -16.18
C THR A 390 5.52 -12.32 -14.87
N THR A 391 5.42 -11.41 -13.91
CA THR A 391 6.05 -11.54 -12.59
C THR A 391 5.38 -12.65 -11.78
N MET A 392 4.04 -12.70 -11.77
CA MET A 392 3.29 -13.77 -11.12
C MET A 392 3.53 -15.12 -11.80
N ALA A 393 3.56 -15.16 -13.13
CA ALA A 393 3.89 -16.37 -13.90
C ALA A 393 5.29 -16.91 -13.56
N LYS A 394 6.29 -16.02 -13.45
CA LYS A 394 7.64 -16.36 -13.02
C LYS A 394 7.69 -16.93 -11.62
N GLN A 395 6.97 -16.33 -10.68
CA GLN A 395 6.94 -16.81 -9.29
C GLN A 395 6.48 -18.26 -9.22
N CYS A 396 5.51 -18.66 -10.05
CA CYS A 396 4.99 -20.02 -10.00
C CYS A 396 5.69 -21.03 -10.88
N ALA A 397 6.50 -20.58 -11.83
CA ALA A 397 7.37 -21.48 -12.59
C ALA A 397 8.27 -22.37 -11.70
N SER A 398 8.52 -21.98 -10.44
CA SER A 398 9.29 -22.79 -9.47
C SER A 398 8.50 -23.97 -8.88
N ASP A 399 7.17 -23.87 -8.80
CA ASP A 399 6.33 -24.79 -8.02
C ASP A 399 5.43 -25.67 -8.91
N ILE A 400 5.50 -25.51 -10.24
CA ILE A 400 4.63 -26.20 -11.20
C ILE A 400 5.28 -27.49 -11.70
N CYS A 401 4.51 -28.58 -11.68
CA CYS A 401 4.88 -29.87 -12.25
C CYS A 401 4.50 -30.00 -13.74
N GLU A 402 5.21 -30.88 -14.45
CA GLU A 402 4.87 -31.28 -15.82
C GLU A 402 3.45 -31.87 -15.89
N GLY A 403 2.72 -31.57 -16.97
CA GLY A 403 1.32 -31.99 -17.16
C GLY A 403 0.26 -31.03 -16.61
N ASN A 404 0.66 -29.92 -15.98
CA ASN A 404 -0.26 -28.84 -15.62
C ASN A 404 -0.52 -27.91 -16.83
N ASN A 405 -1.77 -27.51 -17.06
CA ASN A 405 -2.15 -26.54 -18.11
C ASN A 405 -1.31 -25.24 -18.08
N ILE A 406 -0.89 -24.80 -16.90
CA ILE A 406 -0.02 -23.62 -16.71
C ILE A 406 1.41 -23.91 -17.17
N TYR A 407 1.90 -25.12 -16.91
CA TYR A 407 3.22 -25.55 -17.38
C TYR A 407 3.29 -25.44 -18.90
N GLU A 408 2.35 -26.06 -19.61
CA GLU A 408 2.31 -26.05 -21.09
C GLU A 408 2.17 -24.63 -21.66
N ALA A 409 1.36 -23.80 -21.02
CA ALA A 409 1.15 -22.41 -21.43
C ALA A 409 2.42 -21.54 -21.27
N LEU A 410 3.27 -21.87 -20.29
CA LEU A 410 4.48 -21.13 -19.90
C LEU A 410 5.79 -21.74 -20.43
N LEU A 411 5.73 -22.89 -21.12
CA LEU A 411 6.89 -23.44 -21.81
C LEU A 411 7.46 -22.42 -22.82
N PRO A 412 8.75 -22.51 -23.19
CA PRO A 412 9.36 -21.59 -24.15
C PRO A 412 8.62 -21.51 -25.49
N SER A 413 8.06 -22.64 -25.94
CA SER A 413 7.23 -22.75 -27.16
C SER A 413 5.74 -22.55 -26.89
N GLY A 414 5.37 -22.26 -25.65
CA GLY A 414 4.00 -22.17 -25.17
C GLY A 414 3.27 -20.94 -25.71
N PRO A 415 1.93 -21.00 -25.83
CA PRO A 415 1.12 -19.92 -26.41
C PRO A 415 1.25 -18.59 -25.65
N SER A 416 1.40 -18.63 -24.32
CA SER A 416 1.48 -17.41 -23.51
C SER A 416 2.83 -16.72 -23.66
N ILE A 417 3.92 -17.49 -23.62
CA ILE A 417 5.28 -16.96 -23.83
C ILE A 417 5.42 -16.35 -25.22
N ASN A 418 4.96 -17.04 -26.25
CA ASN A 418 4.98 -16.51 -27.61
C ASN A 418 4.21 -15.20 -27.76
N LEU A 419 3.05 -15.08 -27.12
CA LEU A 419 2.27 -13.84 -27.16
C LEU A 419 2.94 -12.71 -26.37
N VAL A 420 3.54 -13.00 -25.20
CA VAL A 420 4.35 -12.01 -24.47
C VAL A 420 5.53 -11.54 -25.30
N LEU A 421 6.28 -12.45 -25.91
CA LEU A 421 7.41 -12.09 -26.79
C LEU A 421 6.95 -11.25 -27.97
N LYS A 422 5.83 -11.59 -28.61
CA LYS A 422 5.22 -10.75 -29.65
C LYS A 422 4.97 -9.34 -29.14
N LYS A 423 4.45 -9.17 -27.92
CA LYS A 423 4.29 -7.84 -27.29
C LYS A 423 5.63 -7.16 -27.05
N VAL A 424 6.64 -7.87 -26.53
CA VAL A 424 7.99 -7.33 -26.32
C VAL A 424 8.55 -6.77 -27.64
N TRP A 425 8.45 -7.52 -28.73
CA TRP A 425 8.91 -7.08 -30.06
C TRP A 425 8.14 -5.88 -30.63
N THR A 426 6.94 -5.61 -30.14
CA THR A 426 6.20 -4.39 -30.50
C THR A 426 6.49 -3.20 -29.58
N LEU A 427 6.85 -3.44 -28.31
CA LEU A 427 6.95 -2.41 -27.26
C LEU A 427 8.38 -1.98 -26.94
N TRP A 428 9.39 -2.77 -27.34
CA TRP A 428 10.79 -2.50 -27.07
C TRP A 428 11.31 -1.14 -27.58
N GLU A 429 10.70 -0.57 -28.63
CA GLU A 429 11.01 0.75 -29.18
C GLU A 429 9.87 1.76 -28.97
N ASP A 430 8.98 1.53 -28.00
CA ASP A 430 7.92 2.48 -27.69
C ASP A 430 8.51 3.85 -27.29
N PRO A 431 7.96 4.99 -27.75
CA PRO A 431 8.49 6.30 -27.40
C PRO A 431 8.46 6.60 -25.89
N VAL A 432 7.56 5.95 -25.13
CA VAL A 432 7.42 6.16 -23.68
C VAL A 432 8.42 5.30 -22.90
N ASP A 433 9.38 5.94 -22.23
CA ASP A 433 10.39 5.28 -21.38
C ASP A 433 9.79 4.31 -20.36
N GLY A 434 8.66 4.69 -19.75
CA GLY A 434 7.93 3.85 -18.81
C GLY A 434 7.49 2.52 -19.43
N ILE A 435 7.00 2.53 -20.68
CA ILE A 435 6.58 1.32 -21.40
C ILE A 435 7.79 0.46 -21.74
N ARG A 436 8.90 1.06 -22.19
CA ARG A 436 10.14 0.32 -22.45
C ARG A 436 10.70 -0.36 -21.19
N HIS A 437 10.59 0.29 -20.04
CA HIS A 437 10.98 -0.32 -18.77
C HIS A 437 10.10 -1.54 -18.43
N GLN A 438 8.77 -1.44 -18.59
CA GLN A 438 7.88 -2.59 -18.42
C GLN A 438 8.20 -3.70 -19.43
N CYS A 439 8.55 -3.35 -20.67
CA CYS A 439 8.96 -4.28 -21.72
C CYS A 439 10.22 -5.07 -21.34
N LYS A 440 11.25 -4.38 -20.84
CA LYS A 440 12.46 -5.04 -20.32
C LYS A 440 12.12 -6.03 -19.21
N LEU A 441 11.27 -5.62 -18.25
CA LEU A 441 10.85 -6.48 -17.14
C LEU A 441 10.07 -7.71 -17.63
N MET A 442 9.18 -7.56 -18.61
CA MET A 442 8.48 -8.67 -19.25
C MET A 442 9.47 -9.68 -19.85
N PHE A 443 10.47 -9.19 -20.58
CA PHE A 443 11.50 -10.02 -21.19
C PHE A 443 12.37 -10.75 -20.16
N GLU A 444 12.83 -10.04 -19.11
CA GLU A 444 13.54 -10.61 -17.96
C GLU A 444 12.72 -11.71 -17.26
N ASN A 445 11.40 -11.50 -17.16
CA ASN A 445 10.51 -12.47 -16.55
C ASN A 445 10.32 -13.70 -17.43
N VAL A 446 10.19 -13.55 -18.75
CA VAL A 446 10.12 -14.67 -19.71
C VAL A 446 11.36 -15.55 -19.60
N ILE A 447 12.56 -14.96 -19.63
CA ILE A 447 13.81 -15.70 -19.44
C ILE A 447 13.79 -16.46 -18.11
N GLY A 448 13.42 -15.78 -17.03
CA GLY A 448 13.34 -16.39 -15.70
C GLY A 448 12.30 -17.52 -15.59
N ILE A 449 11.16 -17.43 -16.30
CA ILE A 449 10.17 -18.50 -16.38
C ILE A 449 10.79 -19.73 -17.05
N CYS A 450 11.37 -19.55 -18.24
CA CYS A 450 11.95 -20.65 -19.00
C CYS A 450 13.09 -21.35 -18.24
N GLN A 451 13.95 -20.60 -17.57
CA GLN A 451 15.03 -21.15 -16.72
C GLN A 451 14.49 -21.99 -15.55
N ARG A 452 13.43 -21.51 -14.88
CA ARG A 452 12.82 -22.22 -13.74
C ARG A 452 12.13 -23.51 -14.15
N LEU A 453 11.42 -23.48 -15.28
CA LEU A 453 10.73 -24.67 -15.82
C LEU A 453 11.72 -25.72 -16.33
N GLN A 454 12.85 -25.29 -16.91
CA GLN A 454 13.86 -26.20 -17.47
C GLN A 454 14.83 -26.78 -16.44
N LYS A 455 14.68 -26.47 -15.13
CA LYS A 455 15.55 -26.93 -14.02
C LYS A 455 17.01 -27.07 -14.44
N THR A 456 17.60 -25.97 -14.91
CA THR A 456 18.86 -26.00 -15.66
C THR A 456 20.05 -26.43 -14.81
N GLU A 457 20.35 -27.74 -14.77
CA GLU A 457 21.64 -28.29 -14.31
C GLU A 457 22.68 -28.32 -15.46
N SER A 458 22.29 -27.98 -16.69
CA SER A 458 23.18 -28.05 -17.85
C SER A 458 24.01 -26.77 -18.05
N LEU A 459 25.32 -26.94 -18.24
CA LEU A 459 26.30 -25.88 -18.57
C LEU A 459 26.10 -25.24 -19.96
N SER A 460 25.23 -25.78 -20.81
CA SER A 460 24.97 -25.25 -22.16
C SER A 460 23.86 -24.18 -22.15
N PRO A 461 23.99 -23.12 -22.97
CA PRO A 461 22.92 -22.13 -23.15
C PRO A 461 21.70 -22.82 -23.74
N SER A 462 20.51 -22.52 -23.19
CA SER A 462 19.30 -23.20 -23.65
C SER A 462 19.00 -22.86 -25.13
N PRO A 463 18.52 -23.81 -25.96
CA PRO A 463 18.22 -23.57 -27.37
C PRO A 463 17.28 -22.38 -27.60
N PHE A 464 16.40 -22.13 -26.62
CA PHE A 464 15.51 -20.97 -26.60
C PHE A 464 16.25 -19.64 -26.42
N LEU A 465 17.24 -19.57 -25.53
CA LEU A 465 18.02 -18.34 -25.35
C LEU A 465 18.86 -18.03 -26.58
N LEU A 466 19.42 -19.05 -27.23
CA LEU A 466 20.13 -18.88 -28.50
C LEU A 466 19.20 -18.34 -29.59
N SER A 467 17.99 -18.87 -29.73
CA SER A 467 17.03 -18.37 -30.72
C SER A 467 16.61 -16.92 -30.46
N LEU A 468 16.53 -16.49 -29.20
CA LEU A 468 16.29 -15.10 -28.83
C LEU A 468 17.48 -14.19 -29.20
N VAL A 469 18.72 -14.64 -28.95
CA VAL A 469 19.93 -13.92 -29.34
C VAL A 469 19.97 -13.77 -30.87
N ASP A 470 19.75 -14.84 -31.61
CA ASP A 470 19.74 -14.84 -33.08
C ASP A 470 18.67 -13.88 -33.61
N SER A 471 17.47 -13.93 -33.03
CA SER A 471 16.37 -13.02 -33.39
C SER A 471 16.75 -11.56 -33.16
N LEU A 472 17.42 -11.25 -32.05
CA LEU A 472 17.87 -9.88 -31.74
C LEU A 472 19.03 -9.43 -32.63
N LEU A 473 19.99 -10.30 -32.91
CA LEU A 473 21.13 -10.01 -33.78
C LEU A 473 20.70 -9.79 -35.23
N ALA A 474 19.72 -10.55 -35.72
CA ALA A 474 19.16 -10.44 -37.06
C ALA A 474 18.45 -9.09 -37.33
N LEU A 475 18.08 -8.35 -36.28
CA LEU A 475 17.47 -7.02 -36.45
C LEU A 475 18.50 -6.04 -37.02
N SER A 476 18.21 -5.52 -38.22
CA SER A 476 19.14 -4.75 -39.06
C SER A 476 19.52 -3.38 -38.49
N SER A 477 18.76 -2.85 -37.52
CA SER A 477 18.95 -1.50 -37.00
C SER A 477 19.55 -1.52 -35.59
N PRO A 478 20.60 -0.72 -35.29
CA PRO A 478 21.09 -0.52 -33.94
C PRO A 478 20.11 0.36 -33.16
N THR A 479 19.22 -0.28 -32.41
CA THR A 479 18.19 0.43 -31.64
C THR A 479 18.42 0.29 -30.15
N ARG A 480 17.93 1.26 -29.36
CA ARG A 480 18.14 1.31 -27.91
C ARG A 480 17.51 0.10 -27.21
N GLY A 481 16.33 -0.32 -27.65
CA GLY A 481 15.65 -1.52 -27.15
C GLY A 481 16.45 -2.79 -27.42
N LYS A 482 17.07 -2.93 -28.60
CA LYS A 482 17.95 -4.08 -28.94
C LYS A 482 19.06 -4.27 -27.92
N TYR A 483 19.84 -3.23 -27.69
CA TYR A 483 20.97 -3.33 -26.75
C TYR A 483 20.51 -3.54 -25.31
N GLN A 484 19.35 -3.00 -24.93
CA GLN A 484 18.78 -3.21 -23.61
C GLN A 484 18.37 -4.67 -23.38
N LEU A 485 17.73 -5.32 -24.36
CA LEU A 485 17.34 -6.73 -24.26
C LEU A 485 18.54 -7.68 -24.38
N LEU A 486 19.51 -7.38 -25.26
CA LEU A 486 20.78 -8.11 -25.35
C LEU A 486 21.58 -8.03 -24.05
N SER A 487 21.63 -6.84 -23.43
CA SER A 487 22.24 -6.66 -22.13
C SER A 487 21.57 -7.58 -21.10
N THR A 488 20.24 -7.66 -21.06
CA THR A 488 19.54 -8.58 -20.16
C THR A 488 19.98 -10.03 -20.34
N LEU A 489 20.09 -10.52 -21.58
CA LEU A 489 20.53 -11.90 -21.86
C LEU A 489 21.95 -12.16 -21.35
N SER A 490 22.87 -11.20 -21.54
CA SER A 490 24.26 -11.32 -21.05
C SER A 490 24.38 -11.37 -19.52
N HIS A 491 23.44 -10.76 -18.78
CA HIS A 491 23.46 -10.80 -17.31
C HIS A 491 22.83 -12.09 -16.75
N THR A 492 21.95 -12.75 -17.51
CA THR A 492 21.27 -13.99 -17.09
C THR A 492 22.11 -15.26 -17.25
N HIS A 493 23.27 -15.16 -17.91
CA HIS A 493 24.32 -16.18 -17.92
C HIS A 493 25.61 -15.52 -17.39
N PRO A 494 26.20 -15.95 -16.26
CA PRO A 494 27.57 -15.56 -15.95
C PRO A 494 28.47 -16.20 -17.01
N CYS A 495 28.83 -15.44 -18.04
CA CYS A 495 29.89 -15.84 -18.96
C CYS A 495 31.20 -15.95 -18.16
N HIS A 496 31.59 -17.16 -17.77
CA HIS A 496 32.95 -17.44 -17.29
C HIS A 496 34.01 -17.43 -18.40
N HIS A 497 33.65 -16.97 -19.60
CA HIS A 497 34.59 -16.72 -20.68
C HIS A 497 34.62 -15.22 -21.00
N SER A 498 35.52 -14.52 -20.32
CA SER A 498 36.16 -13.34 -20.89
C SER A 498 36.74 -13.71 -22.27
N PRO A 499 36.37 -13.01 -23.36
CA PRO A 499 37.10 -13.16 -24.61
C PRO A 499 38.51 -12.61 -24.41
N PRO A 500 39.58 -13.34 -24.80
CA PRO A 500 40.90 -12.74 -24.84
C PRO A 500 40.90 -11.72 -25.97
N HIS A 501 41.22 -10.47 -25.65
CA HIS A 501 41.41 -9.35 -26.56
C HIS A 501 40.15 -8.70 -27.15
N CYS A 502 39.62 -7.72 -26.43
CA CYS A 502 39.21 -6.46 -27.05
C CYS A 502 40.04 -5.32 -26.41
N PRO A 503 40.74 -4.49 -27.20
CA PRO A 503 41.51 -3.37 -26.68
C PRO A 503 40.56 -2.29 -26.14
N ASN A 504 40.93 -1.70 -25.00
CA ASN A 504 40.21 -0.59 -24.38
C ASN A 504 39.88 0.50 -25.41
N PRO A 505 38.64 1.04 -25.45
CA PRO A 505 38.39 2.30 -26.14
C PRO A 505 39.10 3.42 -25.35
N PRO A 506 39.69 4.40 -26.05
CA PRO A 506 40.32 5.53 -25.38
C PRO A 506 39.22 6.51 -24.90
N TYR A 507 39.44 6.99 -23.66
CA TYR A 507 38.74 8.04 -22.90
C TYR A 507 37.54 7.62 -22.05
#